data_AF-C5C6V7-F1
#
_entry.id   AF-C5C6V7-F1
#
_cell.length_a   1.000
_cell.length_b   1.000
_cell.length_c   1.000
_cell.angle_alpha   90.00
_cell.angle_beta   90.00
_cell.angle_gamma   90.00
#
_symmetry.space_group_name_H-M   'P 1'
#
loop_
_entity.id
_entity.type
_entity.pdbx_description
1 polymer ?
#
loop_
_entity_poly.entity_id
_entity_poly.type
_entity_poly.pdbx_seq_one_letter_code
_entity_poly.pdbx_strand_id
1 'polypeptide(L)'
;MLFAGRSNLDSSSAAPSRGGPEPGGSRHDHRRPHLRRRACAFNAQSSCNALAITVAGSDRTPGCGTFVQLDVRRPVTEGTSTVGACHRLECTYNADLACTAEGIEVTDVATCATYTID
;
A
#
# COMPACT_ATOMS: atom_id res chain seq x y z
N MET A 1 11.87 -6.53 -68.71
CA MET A 1 12.77 -7.58 -69.24
C MET A 1 13.83 -7.80 -68.16
N LEU A 2 14.20 -8.96 -67.63
CA LEU A 2 14.00 -10.37 -67.96
C LEU A 2 14.51 -11.15 -66.69
N PHE A 3 13.70 -12.06 -66.12
CA PHE A 3 14.03 -13.32 -65.38
C PHE A 3 14.98 -13.28 -64.15
N ALA A 4 14.52 -13.62 -62.94
CA ALA A 4 14.23 -14.96 -62.37
C ALA A 4 15.48 -15.80 -62.01
N GLY A 5 15.66 -16.06 -60.70
CA GLY A 5 16.59 -17.07 -60.15
C GLY A 5 16.11 -17.54 -58.78
N ARG A 6 15.54 -18.76 -58.73
CA ARG A 6 15.04 -19.46 -57.54
C ARG A 6 16.16 -20.29 -56.90
N SER A 7 16.16 -20.44 -55.57
CA SER A 7 16.58 -21.64 -54.80
C SER A 7 16.29 -21.34 -53.31
N ASN A 8 15.16 -21.79 -52.76
CA ASN A 8 14.89 -23.10 -52.13
C ASN A 8 15.51 -23.27 -50.72
N LEU A 9 14.58 -23.29 -49.75
CA LEU A 9 14.52 -24.08 -48.50
C LEU A 9 15.73 -24.10 -47.57
N ASP A 10 15.54 -23.53 -46.38
CA ASP A 10 15.51 -24.40 -45.19
C ASP A 10 14.51 -23.86 -44.15
N SER A 11 13.54 -24.72 -43.83
CA SER A 11 12.57 -24.52 -42.76
C SER A 11 13.26 -24.85 -41.44
N SER A 12 13.79 -23.86 -40.75
CA SER A 12 14.14 -23.99 -39.33
C SER A 12 13.16 -23.20 -38.48
N SER A 13 12.05 -23.86 -38.17
CA SER A 13 11.19 -23.58 -37.02
C SER A 13 12.03 -23.60 -35.74
N ALA A 14 12.50 -22.42 -35.32
CA ALA A 14 13.04 -22.22 -33.98
C ALA A 14 11.87 -22.13 -32.99
N ALA A 15 11.79 -23.12 -32.10
CA ALA A 15 10.83 -23.22 -31.01
C ALA A 15 10.86 -21.98 -30.09
N PRO A 16 9.78 -21.67 -29.36
CA PRO A 16 9.82 -20.68 -28.30
C PRO A 16 10.83 -21.14 -27.24
N SER A 17 11.91 -20.39 -27.09
CA SER A 17 12.83 -20.53 -25.97
C SER A 17 12.06 -20.28 -24.68
N ARG A 18 11.71 -21.38 -23.99
CA ARG A 18 11.32 -21.37 -22.59
C ARG A 18 12.51 -20.82 -21.81
N GLY A 19 12.47 -19.54 -21.47
CA GLY A 19 13.36 -18.96 -20.46
C GLY A 19 13.16 -19.73 -19.16
N GLY A 20 14.19 -20.44 -18.73
CA GLY A 20 14.25 -21.06 -17.41
C GLY A 20 14.18 -19.99 -16.31
N PRO A 21 13.87 -20.38 -15.07
CA PRO A 21 13.86 -19.45 -13.95
C PRO A 21 15.28 -18.93 -13.71
N GLU A 22 15.49 -17.63 -13.90
CA GLU A 22 16.71 -16.96 -13.47
C GLU A 22 16.81 -17.01 -11.93
N PRO A 23 17.93 -17.47 -11.36
CA PRO A 23 18.16 -17.39 -9.93
C PRO A 23 18.66 -15.98 -9.58
N GLY A 24 17.87 -15.24 -8.82
CA GLY A 24 18.39 -14.07 -8.07
C GLY A 24 17.90 -12.69 -8.48
N GLY A 25 16.85 -12.57 -9.28
CA GLY A 25 16.11 -11.32 -9.40
C GLY A 25 15.07 -11.22 -8.28
N SER A 26 15.36 -10.45 -7.22
CA SER A 26 14.34 -10.06 -6.23
C SER A 26 13.23 -9.31 -6.97
N ARG A 27 12.14 -10.02 -7.28
CA ARG A 27 10.88 -9.41 -7.63
C ARG A 27 10.54 -8.49 -6.48
N HIS A 28 10.66 -7.18 -6.68
CA HIS A 28 10.03 -6.22 -5.78
C HIS A 28 8.52 -6.40 -5.92
N ASP A 29 8.00 -7.33 -5.14
CA ASP A 29 6.59 -7.46 -4.84
C ASP A 29 6.09 -6.10 -4.34
N HIS A 30 5.21 -5.47 -5.10
CA HIS A 30 4.53 -4.23 -4.69
C HIS A 30 3.60 -4.47 -3.48
N ARG A 31 3.49 -5.70 -2.96
CA ARG A 31 2.90 -5.98 -1.66
C ARG A 31 3.99 -5.84 -0.59
N ARG A 32 4.09 -4.64 -0.03
CA ARG A 32 4.85 -4.40 1.21
C ARG A 32 4.44 -5.44 2.26
N PRO A 33 5.38 -6.16 2.88
CA PRO A 33 5.05 -7.20 3.84
C PRO A 33 4.43 -6.56 5.09
N HIS A 34 3.10 -6.59 5.12
CA HIS A 34 2.23 -6.42 6.28
C HIS A 34 2.60 -5.29 7.23
N LEU A 35 2.16 -4.07 6.89
CA LEU A 35 2.14 -2.89 7.74
C LEU A 35 1.18 -3.09 8.93
N ARG A 36 1.57 -3.89 9.93
CA ARG A 36 0.62 -4.29 10.97
C ARG A 36 0.41 -3.19 12.00
N ARG A 37 -0.83 -2.81 12.34
CA ARG A 37 -1.16 -1.82 13.38
C ARG A 37 -0.42 -2.05 14.69
N ARG A 38 -0.29 -3.31 15.16
CA ARG A 38 0.45 -3.64 16.39
C ARG A 38 1.96 -3.36 16.31
N ALA A 39 2.51 -3.21 15.11
CA ALA A 39 3.91 -2.88 14.86
C ALA A 39 4.18 -1.36 14.75
N CYS A 40 3.15 -0.52 14.85
CA CYS A 40 3.33 0.93 14.87
C CYS A 40 3.97 1.38 16.20
N ALA A 41 4.95 2.29 16.13
CA ALA A 41 5.64 2.82 17.31
C ALA A 41 4.72 3.53 18.32
N PHE A 42 3.55 4.00 17.87
CA PHE A 42 2.51 4.62 18.71
C PHE A 42 1.59 3.61 19.40
N ASN A 43 1.72 2.32 19.10
CA ASN A 43 0.83 1.29 19.61
C ASN A 43 1.64 0.35 20.50
N ALA A 44 1.37 0.31 21.79
CA ALA A 44 1.92 -0.74 22.67
C ALA A 44 1.09 -2.03 22.62
N GLN A 45 -0.20 -1.90 22.32
CA GLN A 45 -1.19 -2.98 22.32
C GLN A 45 -1.93 -2.99 20.96
N SER A 46 -3.15 -3.53 20.93
CA SER A 46 -4.04 -3.53 19.78
C SER A 46 -4.89 -2.26 19.65
N SER A 47 -4.61 -1.18 20.38
CA SER A 47 -5.26 0.14 20.24
C SER A 47 -4.40 1.10 19.40
N CYS A 48 -5.00 2.14 18.80
CA CYS A 48 -4.22 3.24 18.22
C CYS A 48 -4.05 4.33 19.29
N ASN A 49 -2.81 4.64 19.69
CA ASN A 49 -2.54 5.67 20.72
C ASN A 49 -1.73 6.85 20.16
N ALA A 50 -1.72 7.03 18.84
CA ALA A 50 -1.22 8.27 18.27
C ALA A 50 -2.20 9.39 18.62
N LEU A 51 -1.71 10.52 19.14
CA LEU A 51 -2.57 11.66 19.50
C LEU A 51 -3.33 12.19 18.28
N ALA A 52 -2.66 12.24 17.13
CA ALA A 52 -3.21 12.61 15.85
C ALA A 52 -2.61 11.74 14.75
N ILE A 53 -3.43 11.25 13.82
CA ILE A 53 -2.97 10.55 12.63
C ILE A 53 -3.27 11.31 11.33
N THR A 54 -2.61 10.90 10.25
CA THR A 54 -2.90 11.31 8.89
C THR A 54 -3.53 10.15 8.13
N VAL A 55 -4.63 10.38 7.39
CA VAL A 55 -5.18 9.40 6.44
C VAL A 55 -4.61 9.67 5.04
N ALA A 56 -4.04 8.64 4.41
CA ALA A 56 -3.39 8.70 3.10
C ALA A 56 -3.68 7.41 2.28
N GLY A 57 -2.86 7.10 1.27
CA GLY A 57 -3.02 5.91 0.42
C GLY A 57 -3.93 6.12 -0.78
N SER A 58 -4.44 5.04 -1.37
CA SER A 58 -5.33 5.08 -2.55
C SER A 58 -6.78 4.73 -2.19
N ASP A 59 -7.74 4.93 -3.09
CA ASP A 59 -9.18 4.79 -2.82
C ASP A 59 -9.54 3.38 -2.36
N ARG A 60 -8.79 2.38 -2.86
CA ARG A 60 -8.96 0.97 -2.50
C ARG A 60 -8.13 0.56 -1.28
N THR A 61 -7.19 1.40 -0.85
CA THR A 61 -6.25 1.13 0.24
C THR A 61 -5.99 2.37 1.10
N PRO A 62 -7.04 2.95 1.73
CA PRO A 62 -6.89 4.10 2.62
C PRO A 62 -6.11 3.68 3.87
N GLY A 63 -4.97 4.32 4.14
CA GLY A 63 -4.05 3.90 5.19
C GLY A 63 -3.70 5.02 6.17
N CYS A 64 -3.25 4.64 7.36
CA CYS A 64 -2.64 5.54 8.33
C CYS A 64 -1.24 5.96 7.83
N GLY A 65 -1.13 7.19 7.32
CA GLY A 65 0.14 7.80 6.90
C GLY A 65 1.09 8.11 8.06
N THR A 66 0.58 8.18 9.29
CA THR A 66 1.37 8.33 10.52
C THR A 66 2.04 7.05 10.96
N PHE A 67 1.73 5.92 10.32
CA PHE A 67 2.35 4.65 10.65
C PHE A 67 3.88 4.74 10.52
N VAL A 68 4.57 4.38 11.59
CA VAL A 68 6.02 4.21 11.60
C VAL A 68 6.36 2.93 12.35
N GLN A 69 7.12 2.04 11.70
CA GLN A 69 7.57 0.78 12.30
C GLN A 69 8.95 0.99 12.90
N LEU A 70 9.02 0.96 14.22
CA LEU A 70 10.25 1.07 15.01
C LEU A 70 10.17 0.09 16.18
N ASP A 71 11.31 -0.39 16.64
CA ASP A 71 11.38 -1.25 17.83
C ASP A 71 11.19 -0.46 19.13
N VAL A 72 11.39 0.87 19.07
CA VAL A 72 11.12 1.79 20.18
C VAL A 72 9.64 2.19 20.15
N ARG A 73 8.93 1.95 21.26
CA ARG A 73 7.51 2.27 21.42
C ARG A 73 7.32 3.49 22.30
N ARG A 74 6.37 4.36 21.96
CA ARG A 74 5.92 5.41 22.88
C ARG A 74 5.27 4.78 24.12
N PRO A 75 5.46 5.38 25.31
CA PRO A 75 4.65 5.06 26.47
C PRO A 75 3.15 5.19 26.11
N VAL A 76 2.35 4.24 26.57
CA VAL A 76 0.88 4.32 26.42
C VAL A 76 0.44 5.59 27.14
N THR A 77 -0.13 6.51 26.38
CA THR A 77 -0.76 7.71 26.92
C THR A 77 -2.26 7.47 26.89
N GLU A 78 -2.93 7.76 28.00
CA GLU A 78 -4.38 7.77 28.06
C GLU A 78 -4.88 8.88 27.13
N GLY A 79 -5.72 8.54 26.16
CA GLY A 79 -6.25 9.49 25.19
C GLY A 79 -6.96 8.80 24.03
N THR A 80 -7.98 9.46 23.49
CA THR A 80 -8.63 9.05 22.25
C THR A 80 -7.74 9.41 21.07
N SER A 81 -7.49 8.45 20.17
CA SER A 81 -6.79 8.74 18.93
C SER A 81 -7.67 9.58 18.02
N THR A 82 -7.10 10.65 17.47
CA THR A 82 -7.80 11.54 16.52
C THR A 82 -7.11 11.54 15.16
N VAL A 83 -7.75 12.12 14.16
CA VAL A 83 -7.13 12.38 12.85
C VAL A 83 -6.78 13.86 12.77
N GLY A 84 -5.48 14.17 12.70
CA GLY A 84 -4.99 15.54 12.55
C GLY A 84 -5.00 16.04 11.10
N ALA A 85 -4.98 15.13 10.12
CA ALA A 85 -5.09 15.46 8.70
C ALA A 85 -5.70 14.33 7.87
N CYS A 86 -6.55 14.66 6.91
CA CYS A 86 -7.11 13.72 5.94
C CYS A 86 -6.67 14.14 4.53
N HIS A 87 -5.69 13.44 3.94
CA HIS A 87 -5.18 13.77 2.61
C HIS A 87 -6.01 13.15 1.47
N ARG A 88 -7.19 12.60 1.80
CA ARG A 88 -8.08 11.91 0.88
C ARG A 88 -9.27 12.79 0.59
N LEU A 89 -9.22 13.50 -0.54
CA LEU A 89 -10.18 14.56 -0.88
C LEU A 89 -11.59 14.01 -1.08
N GLU A 90 -11.67 12.76 -1.50
CA GLU A 90 -12.90 12.00 -1.72
C GLU A 90 -13.46 11.33 -0.46
N CYS A 91 -12.82 11.50 0.71
CA CYS A 91 -13.35 10.96 1.96
C CYS A 91 -14.57 11.78 2.42
N THR A 92 -15.71 11.14 2.68
CA THR A 92 -16.96 11.80 3.16
C THR A 92 -16.75 12.62 4.44
N TYR A 93 -15.80 12.23 5.29
CA TYR A 93 -15.47 12.91 6.54
C TYR A 93 -14.42 14.01 6.39
N ASN A 94 -13.95 14.30 5.18
CA ASN A 94 -12.93 15.33 4.94
C ASN A 94 -13.56 16.71 4.78
N ALA A 95 -13.23 17.62 5.68
CA ALA A 95 -13.49 19.05 5.54
C ALA A 95 -12.15 19.78 5.55
N ASP A 96 -11.76 20.37 4.41
CA ASP A 96 -10.55 21.17 4.24
C ASP A 96 -9.26 20.51 4.78
N LEU A 97 -9.07 19.22 4.46
CA LEU A 97 -7.95 18.37 4.91
C LEU A 97 -7.98 18.01 6.40
N ALA A 98 -9.07 18.29 7.11
CA ALA A 98 -9.33 17.83 8.47
C ALA A 98 -10.44 16.77 8.49
N CYS A 99 -10.29 15.73 9.32
CA CYS A 99 -11.33 14.71 9.48
C CYS A 99 -12.37 15.17 10.51
N THR A 100 -13.64 15.03 10.20
CA THR A 100 -14.76 15.43 11.07
C THR A 100 -15.41 14.27 11.81
N ALA A 101 -14.96 13.03 11.59
CA ALA A 101 -15.47 11.87 12.32
C ALA A 101 -15.17 11.99 13.83
N GLU A 102 -16.14 11.65 14.69
CA GLU A 102 -16.01 11.68 16.16
C GLU A 102 -14.88 10.76 16.67
N GLY A 103 -14.58 9.71 15.90
CA GLY A 103 -13.43 8.84 16.07
C GLY A 103 -13.20 8.02 14.81
N ILE A 104 -12.05 7.35 14.75
CA ILE A 104 -11.75 6.44 13.64
C ILE A 104 -11.28 5.07 14.11
N GLU A 105 -11.54 4.06 13.30
CA GLU A 105 -11.04 2.71 13.48
C GLU A 105 -9.89 2.43 12.52
N VAL A 106 -8.81 1.85 13.05
CA VAL A 106 -7.65 1.40 12.28
C VAL A 106 -7.54 -0.12 12.37
N THR A 107 -7.50 -0.79 11.22
CA THR A 107 -7.41 -2.26 11.14
C THR A 107 -6.01 -2.78 11.47
N ASP A 108 -5.85 -4.10 11.53
CA ASP A 108 -4.57 -4.74 11.82
C ASP A 108 -3.50 -4.50 10.75
N VAL A 109 -3.85 -4.03 9.55
CA VAL A 109 -2.92 -3.67 8.45
C VAL A 109 -2.82 -2.16 8.23
N ALA A 110 -3.14 -1.38 9.28
CA ALA A 110 -3.10 0.08 9.27
C ALA A 110 -4.02 0.75 8.23
N THR A 111 -5.08 0.06 7.81
CA THR A 111 -6.17 0.64 7.00
C THR A 111 -7.06 1.49 7.88
N CYS A 112 -7.50 2.65 7.40
CA CYS A 112 -8.58 3.42 8.02
C CYS A 112 -9.92 2.77 7.69
N ALA A 113 -10.55 2.06 8.64
CA ALA A 113 -11.83 1.38 8.42
C ALA A 113 -13.02 2.36 8.41
N THR A 114 -12.86 3.54 8.98
CA THR A 114 -13.85 4.63 8.97
C THR A 114 -13.88 5.39 7.64
N TYR A 115 -12.92 5.16 6.75
CA TYR A 115 -12.91 5.80 5.45
C TYR A 115 -14.12 5.38 4.60
N THR A 116 -14.85 6.35 4.07
CA THR A 116 -15.94 6.18 3.12
C THR A 116 -15.82 7.21 2.00
N ILE A 117 -16.39 6.88 0.84
CA ILE A 117 -16.53 7.77 -0.33
C ILE A 117 -18.02 7.78 -0.66
N ASP A 118 -18.56 8.93 -1.06
CA ASP A 118 -19.94 9.07 -1.56
C ASP A 118 -20.04 8.80 -3.07
#